data_AF-A0A941RA55-F1
#
_entry.id   AF-A0A941RA55-F1
#
_cell.length_a   1.000
_cell.length_b   1.000
_cell.length_c   1.000
_cell.angle_alpha   90.00
_cell.angle_beta   90.00
_cell.angle_gamma   90.00
#
_symmetry.space_group_name_H-M   'P 1'
#
loop_
_entity.id
_entity.type
_entity.pdbx_description
1 polymer ?
#
loop_
_entity_poly.entity_id
_entity_poly.type
_entity_poly.pdbx_seq_one_letter_code
_entity_poly.pdbx_strand_id
1 'polypeptide(L)'
;MPNTNASFAPFTRSDALKGQLERLSSLDQVDLGQPELEAFDAQTQSVLAHLYGETHQYLELYQYAILGETEALVNLPESAQEPQARNRMKTSLQQRRQALLAMVAEMEALEAQEAKVLTGEDREDPPSI
;
A
#
# COMPACT_ATOMS: atom_id res chain seq x y z
N MET A 1 -15.35 35.38 17.51
CA MET A 1 -14.52 34.89 16.39
C MET A 1 -14.49 33.38 16.50
N PRO A 2 -15.07 32.60 15.56
CA PRO A 2 -14.91 31.15 15.59
C PRO A 2 -13.51 30.81 15.09
N ASN A 3 -12.73 30.13 15.93
CA ASN A 3 -11.41 29.61 15.56
C ASN A 3 -11.59 28.54 14.49
N THR A 4 -11.35 28.90 13.23
CA THR A 4 -11.23 27.98 12.10
C THR A 4 -9.85 27.31 12.16
N ASN A 5 -9.54 26.60 13.24
CA ASN A 5 -8.48 25.59 13.18
C ASN A 5 -9.14 24.31 12.66
N ALA A 6 -9.45 24.33 11.35
CA ALA A 6 -9.94 23.16 10.66
C ALA A 6 -8.93 22.04 10.88
N SER A 7 -9.40 20.95 11.45
CA SER A 7 -8.68 19.77 11.86
C SER A 7 -7.83 19.21 10.71
N PHE A 8 -6.58 19.66 10.56
CA PHE A 8 -5.59 18.93 9.78
C PHE A 8 -5.21 17.71 10.61
N ALA A 9 -5.82 16.57 10.30
CA ALA A 9 -5.26 15.30 10.75
C ALA A 9 -3.85 15.19 10.15
N PRO A 10 -2.83 14.85 10.96
CA PRO A 10 -1.48 14.66 10.43
C PRO A 10 -1.51 13.53 9.40
N PHE A 11 -0.92 13.77 8.23
CA PHE A 11 -0.79 12.78 7.17
C PHE A 11 0.00 11.58 7.70
N THR A 12 -0.62 10.41 7.75
CA THR A 12 -0.06 9.21 8.37
C THR A 12 0.67 8.33 7.35
N ARG A 13 1.36 7.30 7.85
CA ARG A 13 2.00 6.30 6.98
C ARG A 13 0.92 5.46 6.29
N SER A 14 -0.18 5.18 6.98
CA SER A 14 -1.34 4.51 6.39
C SER A 14 -2.01 5.35 5.30
N ASP A 15 -2.03 6.69 5.39
CA ASP A 15 -2.55 7.57 4.34
C ASP A 15 -1.76 7.49 3.03
N ALA A 16 -0.42 7.41 3.12
CA ALA A 16 0.43 7.23 1.95
C ALA A 16 0.14 5.91 1.20
N LEU A 17 -0.12 4.83 1.95
CA LEU A 17 -0.47 3.52 1.38
C LEU A 17 -1.88 3.50 0.79
N LYS A 18 -2.85 4.17 1.44
CA LYS A 18 -4.20 4.37 0.89
C LYS A 18 -4.17 5.14 -0.43
N GLY A 19 -3.31 6.17 -0.52
CA GLY A 19 -3.09 6.88 -1.78
C GLY A 19 -2.61 5.97 -2.92
N GLN A 20 -1.76 4.96 -2.65
CA GLN A 20 -1.38 3.97 -3.67
C GLN A 20 -2.54 3.03 -4.05
N LEU A 21 -3.40 2.64 -3.10
CA LEU A 21 -4.59 1.81 -3.39
C LEU A 21 -5.60 2.53 -4.29
N GLU A 22 -5.81 3.83 -4.07
CA GLU A 22 -6.68 4.65 -4.92
C GLU A 22 -6.16 4.71 -6.35
N ARG A 23 -4.85 4.97 -6.49
CA ARG A 23 -4.18 5.00 -7.79
C ARG A 23 -4.26 3.66 -8.50
N LEU A 24 -3.98 2.56 -7.81
CA LEU A 24 -4.11 1.20 -8.36
C LEU A 24 -5.54 0.94 -8.86
N SER A 25 -6.55 1.43 -8.13
CA SER A 25 -7.96 1.29 -8.51
C SER A 25 -8.33 2.13 -9.73
N SER A 26 -7.69 3.29 -9.92
CA SER A 26 -7.81 4.04 -11.18
C SER A 26 -7.18 3.31 -12.36
N LEU A 27 -6.04 2.61 -12.16
CA LEU A 27 -5.42 1.81 -13.22
C LEU A 27 -6.32 0.65 -13.67
N ASP A 28 -6.95 -0.03 -12.71
CA ASP A 28 -7.90 -1.14 -12.93
C ASP A 28 -9.13 -0.73 -13.77
N GLN A 29 -9.50 0.56 -13.76
CA GLN A 29 -10.65 1.08 -14.52
C GLN A 29 -10.33 1.43 -15.98
N VAL A 30 -9.08 1.79 -16.28
CA VAL A 30 -8.70 2.39 -17.56
C VAL A 30 -8.10 1.37 -18.55
N ASP A 31 -7.97 0.10 -18.16
CA ASP A 31 -7.30 -0.97 -18.94
C ASP A 31 -5.92 -0.51 -19.43
N LEU A 32 -5.15 0.06 -18.51
CA LEU A 32 -3.81 0.58 -18.81
C LEU A 32 -2.83 -0.56 -19.06
N GLY A 33 -1.85 -0.29 -19.92
CA GLY A 33 -0.87 -1.28 -20.34
C GLY A 33 0.16 -1.60 -19.26
N GLN A 34 0.99 -2.60 -19.58
CA GLN A 34 2.11 -3.02 -18.76
C GLN A 34 3.09 -1.88 -18.36
N PRO A 35 3.42 -0.91 -19.24
CA PRO A 35 4.32 0.19 -18.87
C PRO A 35 3.80 1.09 -17.75
N GLU A 36 2.49 1.38 -17.74
CA GLU A 36 1.87 2.18 -16.68
C GLU A 36 1.84 1.44 -15.34
N LEU A 37 1.65 0.12 -15.38
CA LEU A 37 1.72 -0.73 -14.20
C LEU A 37 3.14 -0.79 -13.62
N GLU A 38 4.16 -0.92 -14.46
CA GLU A 38 5.58 -0.87 -14.05
C GLU A 38 5.95 0.47 -13.41
N ALA A 39 5.46 1.58 -13.98
CA ALA A 39 5.68 2.92 -13.41
C ALA A 39 4.99 3.07 -12.04
N PHE A 40 3.79 2.52 -11.89
CA PHE A 40 3.08 2.46 -10.61
C PHE A 40 3.85 1.63 -9.58
N ASP A 41 4.37 0.46 -9.98
CA ASP A 41 5.12 -0.43 -9.10
C ASP A 41 6.41 0.23 -8.61
N ALA A 42 7.17 0.86 -9.50
CA ALA A 42 8.40 1.58 -9.14
C ALA A 42 8.13 2.70 -8.14
N GLN A 43 7.03 3.45 -8.34
CA GLN A 43 6.64 4.50 -7.41
C GLN A 43 6.19 3.94 -6.06
N THR A 44 5.43 2.85 -6.05
CA THR A 44 4.98 2.20 -4.82
C THR A 44 6.17 1.67 -4.02
N GLN A 45 7.14 1.03 -4.69
CA GLN A 45 8.40 0.60 -4.08
C GLN A 45 9.18 1.78 -3.48
N SER A 46 9.26 2.92 -4.19
CA SER A 46 9.90 4.13 -3.68
C SER A 46 9.20 4.67 -2.43
N VAL A 47 7.86 4.68 -2.39
CA VAL A 47 7.09 5.08 -1.21
C VAL A 47 7.37 4.13 -0.05
N LEU A 48 7.35 2.82 -0.28
CA LEU A 48 7.65 1.81 0.75
C LEU A 48 9.07 1.97 1.30
N ALA A 49 10.07 2.12 0.43
CA ALA A 49 11.46 2.34 0.82
C ALA A 49 11.63 3.65 1.61
N HIS A 50 10.94 4.73 1.22
CA HIS A 50 11.00 6.00 1.92
C HIS A 50 10.36 5.93 3.32
N LEU A 51 9.23 5.23 3.47
CA LEU A 51 8.51 5.15 4.73
C LEU A 51 9.14 4.17 5.72
N TYR A 52 9.72 3.07 5.24
CA TYR A 52 10.12 1.95 6.09
C TYR A 52 11.59 1.53 5.94
N GLY A 53 12.29 2.05 4.93
CA GLY A 53 13.65 1.64 4.56
C GLY A 53 13.69 0.55 3.50
N GLU A 54 14.83 0.43 2.84
CA GLU A 54 15.06 -0.47 1.70
C GLU A 54 15.07 -1.96 2.06
N THR A 55 15.20 -2.30 3.35
CA THR A 55 15.27 -3.69 3.83
C THR A 55 14.01 -4.11 4.61
N HIS A 56 12.93 -3.34 4.52
CA HIS A 56 11.72 -3.65 5.27
C HIS A 56 10.89 -4.74 4.59
N GLN A 57 10.28 -5.62 5.40
CA GLN A 57 9.45 -6.73 4.93
C GLN A 57 8.29 -6.31 4.00
N TYR A 58 7.79 -5.08 4.12
CA TYR A 58 6.75 -4.56 3.24
C TYR A 58 7.23 -4.34 1.80
N LEU A 59 8.48 -3.92 1.63
CA LEU A 59 9.07 -3.81 0.30
C LEU A 59 9.26 -5.19 -0.32
N GLU A 60 9.68 -6.18 0.47
CA GLU A 60 9.81 -7.58 0.03
C GLU A 60 8.46 -8.19 -0.34
N LEU A 61 7.45 -8.06 0.52
CA LEU A 61 6.09 -8.54 0.28
C LEU A 61 5.52 -7.97 -1.02
N TYR A 62 5.75 -6.67 -1.28
CA TYR A 62 5.33 -6.04 -2.52
C TYR A 62 6.07 -6.60 -3.74
N GLN A 63 7.38 -6.80 -3.65
CA GLN A 63 8.17 -7.42 -4.73
C GLN A 63 7.69 -8.84 -5.06
N TYR A 64 7.32 -9.65 -4.06
CA TYR A 64 6.73 -10.97 -4.29
C TYR A 64 5.38 -10.89 -5.02
N ALA A 65 4.56 -9.87 -4.73
CA ALA A 65 3.31 -9.64 -5.45
C ALA A 65 3.50 -9.27 -6.92
N ILE A 66 4.65 -8.66 -7.27
CA ILE A 66 5.04 -8.38 -8.66
C ILE A 66 5.58 -9.64 -9.35
N LEU A 67 6.47 -10.40 -8.68
CA LEU A 67 7.20 -11.52 -9.27
C LEU A 67 6.27 -12.64 -9.81
N GLY A 68 5.11 -12.83 -9.16
CA GLY A 68 4.09 -13.80 -9.58
C GLY A 68 3.53 -13.54 -10.99
N GLU A 69 3.72 -12.34 -11.54
CA GLU A 69 3.35 -11.98 -12.90
C GLU A 69 4.40 -12.42 -13.94
N THR A 70 5.69 -12.23 -13.62
CA THR A 70 6.80 -12.47 -14.56
C THR A 70 6.92 -13.94 -14.94
N GLU A 71 6.76 -14.86 -13.98
CA GLU A 71 6.80 -16.32 -14.24
C GLU A 71 5.65 -16.81 -15.15
N ALA A 72 4.49 -16.15 -15.10
CA ALA A 72 3.32 -16.52 -15.88
C ALA A 72 3.40 -16.05 -17.34
N LEU A 73 4.05 -14.91 -17.60
CA LEU A 73 4.18 -14.33 -18.95
C LEU A 73 5.20 -15.08 -19.83
N VAL A 74 6.33 -15.49 -19.26
CA VAL A 74 7.42 -16.16 -20.00
C VAL A 74 7.02 -17.55 -20.52
N ASN A 75 5.98 -18.17 -19.95
CA ASN A 75 5.55 -19.53 -20.27
C ASN A 75 4.34 -19.61 -21.23
N LEU A 76 3.94 -18.53 -21.91
CA LEU A 76 2.72 -18.54 -22.74
C LEU A 76 2.98 -18.79 -24.24
N PRO A 77 2.30 -19.77 -24.87
CA PRO A 77 2.31 -19.93 -26.33
C PRO A 77 1.57 -18.79 -27.04
N GLU A 78 2.05 -18.39 -28.23
CA GLU A 78 1.50 -17.30 -29.06
C GLU A 78 -0.01 -17.42 -29.33
N SER A 79 -0.56 -18.63 -29.37
CA SER A 79 -1.94 -18.90 -29.77
C SER A 79 -3.02 -18.52 -28.74
N ALA A 80 -2.66 -18.08 -27.53
CA ALA A 80 -3.59 -17.83 -26.43
C ALA A 80 -3.61 -16.35 -25.94
N GLN A 81 -2.96 -15.46 -26.68
CA GLN A 81 -2.54 -14.15 -26.22
C GLN A 81 -3.65 -13.22 -25.72
N GLU A 82 -4.80 -13.07 -26.39
CA GLU A 82 -5.73 -12.00 -25.97
C GLU A 82 -6.59 -12.32 -24.72
N PRO A 83 -7.32 -13.45 -24.62
CA PRO A 83 -8.22 -13.68 -23.48
C PRO A 83 -7.44 -14.04 -22.20
N GLN A 84 -6.28 -14.69 -22.34
CA GLN A 84 -5.47 -15.10 -21.20
C GLN A 84 -4.61 -13.94 -20.67
N ALA A 85 -4.14 -13.02 -21.51
CA ALA A 85 -3.40 -11.83 -21.06
C ALA A 85 -4.27 -10.91 -20.21
N ARG A 86 -5.52 -10.62 -20.61
CA ARG A 86 -6.45 -9.78 -19.81
C ARG A 86 -6.73 -10.36 -18.42
N ASN A 87 -6.99 -11.66 -18.34
CA ASN A 87 -7.23 -12.32 -17.05
C ASN A 87 -5.99 -12.29 -16.14
N ARG A 88 -4.78 -12.36 -16.71
CA ARG A 88 -3.53 -12.27 -15.94
C ARG A 88 -3.26 -10.86 -15.43
N MET A 89 -3.47 -9.84 -16.27
CA MET A 89 -3.40 -8.44 -15.83
C MET A 89 -4.31 -8.19 -14.64
N LYS A 90 -5.55 -8.66 -14.71
CA LYS A 90 -6.49 -8.57 -13.58
C LYS A 90 -5.99 -9.28 -12.32
N THR A 91 -5.46 -10.49 -12.44
CA THR A 91 -4.86 -11.22 -11.31
C THR A 91 -3.66 -10.48 -10.73
N SER A 92 -2.81 -9.90 -11.58
CA SER A 92 -1.61 -9.15 -11.17
C SER A 92 -1.97 -7.88 -10.39
N LEU A 93 -3.02 -7.17 -10.81
CA LEU A 93 -3.55 -6.00 -10.11
C LEU A 93 -4.15 -6.40 -8.76
N GLN A 94 -4.85 -7.55 -8.70
CA GLN A 94 -5.39 -8.08 -7.46
C GLN A 94 -4.29 -8.47 -6.45
N GLN A 95 -3.18 -9.07 -6.89
CA GLN A 95 -2.05 -9.40 -6.03
C GLN A 95 -1.45 -8.14 -5.37
N ARG A 96 -1.21 -7.10 -6.17
CA ARG A 96 -0.74 -5.78 -5.68
C ARG A 96 -1.73 -5.15 -4.69
N ARG A 97 -3.03 -5.20 -5.01
CA ARG A 97 -4.09 -4.69 -4.14
C ARG A 97 -4.10 -5.42 -2.80
N GLN A 98 -3.97 -6.75 -2.80
CA GLN A 98 -3.97 -7.55 -1.58
C GLN A 98 -2.74 -7.26 -0.70
N ALA A 99 -1.56 -7.11 -1.30
CA ALA A 99 -0.34 -6.75 -0.56
C ALA A 99 -0.48 -5.38 0.12
N LEU A 100 -0.95 -4.37 -0.63
CA LEU A 100 -1.16 -3.02 -0.09
C LEU A 100 -2.23 -2.99 1.02
N LEU A 101 -3.34 -3.73 0.86
CA LEU A 101 -4.38 -3.82 1.89
C LEU A 101 -3.86 -4.45 3.19
N ALA A 102 -3.03 -5.49 3.09
CA ALA A 102 -2.42 -6.11 4.26
C ALA A 102 -1.51 -5.12 5.01
N MET A 103 -0.67 -4.39 4.27
CA MET A 103 0.21 -3.35 4.85
C MET A 103 -0.58 -2.22 5.52
N VAL A 104 -1.66 -1.74 4.88
CA VAL A 104 -2.53 -0.71 5.48
C VAL A 104 -3.11 -1.19 6.80
N ALA A 105 -3.67 -2.40 6.85
CA ALA A 105 -4.31 -2.93 8.05
C ALA A 105 -3.33 -3.05 9.22
N GLU A 106 -2.11 -3.55 8.95
CA GLU A 106 -1.06 -3.63 9.97
C GLU A 106 -0.61 -2.23 10.43
N MET A 107 -0.44 -1.29 9.50
CA MET A 107 0.00 0.06 9.83
C MET A 107 -1.02 0.85 10.64
N GLU A 108 -2.31 0.74 10.30
CA GLU A 108 -3.37 1.36 11.11
C GLU A 108 -3.40 0.79 12.53
N ALA A 109 -3.13 -0.51 12.70
CA ALA A 109 -3.05 -1.13 14.01
C ALA A 109 -1.86 -0.59 14.84
N LEU A 110 -0.69 -0.42 14.19
CA LEU A 110 0.49 0.17 14.82
C LEU A 110 0.26 1.64 15.18
N GLU A 111 -0.25 2.45 14.27
CA GLU A 111 -0.55 3.88 14.50
C GLU A 111 -1.58 4.06 15.62
N ALA A 112 -2.60 3.20 15.69
CA ALA A 112 -3.56 3.22 16.78
C ALA A 112 -2.92 2.84 18.14
N GLN A 113 -1.93 1.95 18.14
CA GLN A 113 -1.20 1.59 19.36
C GLN A 113 -0.26 2.72 19.81
N GLU A 114 0.47 3.35 18.88
CA GLU A 114 1.32 4.51 19.14
C GLU A 114 0.51 5.68 19.70
N ALA A 115 -0.65 5.98 19.10
CA ALA A 115 -1.55 7.02 19.58
C ALA A 115 -2.00 6.75 21.03
N LYS A 116 -2.34 5.49 21.37
CA LYS A 116 -2.72 5.13 22.74
C LYS A 116 -1.58 5.35 23.73
N VAL A 117 -0.35 4.97 23.40
CA VAL A 117 0.83 5.18 24.26
C VAL A 117 1.05 6.67 24.49
N LEU A 118 1.04 7.47 23.42
CA LEU A 118 1.23 8.93 23.49
C LEU A 118 0.15 9.64 24.32
N THR A 119 -1.07 9.10 24.39
CA THR A 119 -2.16 9.65 25.20
C THR A 119 -2.24 9.09 26.63
N GLY A 120 -1.43 8.07 26.96
CA GLY A 120 -1.67 7.17 28.10
C GLY A 120 -0.71 7.26 29.30
N GLU A 121 0.37 8.04 29.23
CA GLU A 121 1.36 8.17 30.33
C GLU A 121 1.17 9.39 31.24
N ASP A 122 0.04 10.09 31.15
CA ASP A 122 -0.28 11.24 32.03
C ASP A 122 -1.29 10.86 33.13
N ARG A 123 -1.17 9.65 33.68
CA ARG A 123 -1.78 9.31 34.97
C ARG A 123 -0.76 9.61 36.05
N GLU A 124 -0.70 10.89 36.44
CA GLU A 124 -0.21 11.26 37.76
C GLU A 124 -1.03 10.48 38.79
N ASP A 125 -0.45 9.43 39.37
CA ASP A 125 -0.94 8.92 40.64
C ASP A 125 -0.74 10.06 41.66
N PRO A 126 -1.81 10.68 42.20
CA PRO A 126 -1.62 11.70 43.21
C PRO A 126 -0.95 11.05 44.43
N PRO A 127 0.05 11.71 45.06
CA PRO A 127 0.70 11.16 46.22
C PRO A 127 -0.35 10.96 47.32
N SER A 128 -0.55 9.71 47.74
CA SER A 128 -1.33 9.38 48.93
C SER A 128 -0.66 10.03 50.14
N ILE A 129 -1.33 11.03 50.73
CA ILE A 129 -1.03 11.57 52.07
C ILE A 129 -1.78 10.74 53.10
#